data_AF-A0A7C1PGH8-F1
#
_entry.id   AF-A0A7C1PGH8-F1
#
_cell.length_a   1.000
_cell.length_b   1.000
_cell.length_c   1.000
_cell.angle_alpha   90.00
_cell.angle_beta   90.00
_cell.angle_gamma   90.00
#
_symmetry.space_group_name_H-M   'P 1'
#
loop_
_entity.id
_entity.type
_entity.pdbx_description
1 polymer ?
#
loop_
_entity_poly.entity_id
_entity_poly.type
_entity_poly.pdbx_seq_one_letter_code
_entity_poly.pdbx_strand_id
1 'polypeptide(L)'
;MTASSPRPKASIRRVVIRGVRFLLLGLLIFVGLPLLSWGTVGLVLRYQGQRELQSVLAELEQKDPAWTWEGLQAGRPAVPPEQNVMELVQRIGQQVYPFGKPQPIWDSQHPEWQDYFSNVPPNHRWIPSAVQVVQSDLQKHPEALPVARSLKNYPRGSVNITLETNPLATRLEFAHYWGGVR
;
A
#
# COMPACT_ATOMS: atom_id res chain seq x y z
N MET A 1 32.82 13.77 87.32
CA MET A 1 31.64 13.14 86.70
C MET A 1 30.77 14.24 86.11
N THR A 2 30.83 14.45 84.79
CA THR A 2 29.95 15.38 84.08
C THR A 2 29.29 14.64 82.94
N ALA A 3 27.97 14.51 83.03
CA ALA A 3 27.13 13.77 82.08
C ALA A 3 26.87 14.62 80.83
N SER A 4 27.24 14.10 79.66
CA SER A 4 26.96 14.70 78.36
C SER A 4 25.53 14.35 77.93
N SER A 5 24.68 15.36 77.79
CA SER A 5 23.28 15.22 77.36
C SER A 5 23.18 15.25 75.83
N PRO A 6 22.60 14.23 75.16
CA PRO A 6 22.49 14.20 73.71
C PRO A 6 21.37 15.13 73.22
N ARG A 7 21.74 16.15 72.43
CA ARG A 7 20.80 17.11 71.81
C ARG A 7 19.83 16.43 70.83
N PRO A 8 18.57 16.88 70.74
CA PRO A 8 17.50 16.20 70.01
C PRO A 8 17.61 16.38 68.49
N LYS A 9 17.72 15.27 67.74
CA LYS A 9 17.80 15.20 66.27
C LYS A 9 16.46 15.44 65.52
N ALA A 10 15.47 16.06 66.18
CA ALA A 10 14.08 16.10 65.67
C ALA A 10 13.79 17.22 64.65
N SER A 11 14.64 18.25 64.53
CA SER A 11 14.39 19.40 63.64
C SER A 11 14.75 19.13 62.17
N ILE A 12 15.73 18.26 61.91
CA ILE A 12 16.28 18.01 60.57
C ILE A 12 15.26 17.28 59.67
N ARG A 13 14.49 16.33 60.22
CA ARG A 13 13.51 15.54 59.44
C ARG A 13 12.43 16.41 58.78
N ARG A 14 11.94 17.46 59.44
CA ARG A 14 10.88 18.32 58.89
C ARG A 14 11.36 19.17 57.70
N VAL A 15 12.61 19.62 57.74
CA VAL A 15 13.22 20.40 56.65
C VAL A 15 13.45 19.51 55.44
N VAL A 16 13.95 18.29 55.63
CA VAL A 16 14.13 17.30 54.56
C VAL A 16 12.81 16.94 53.89
N ILE A 17 11.75 16.67 54.66
CA ILE A 17 10.43 16.34 54.10
C ILE A 17 9.87 17.49 53.26
N ARG A 18 10.03 18.75 53.71
CA ARG A 18 9.61 19.92 52.92
C ARG A 18 10.42 20.03 51.63
N GLY A 19 11.73 19.87 51.68
CA GLY A 19 12.60 19.90 50.50
C GLY A 19 12.24 18.83 49.47
N VAL A 20 12.02 17.58 49.91
CA VAL A 20 11.59 16.48 49.03
C VAL A 20 10.23 16.77 48.41
N ARG A 21 9.27 17.31 49.17
CA ARG A 21 7.95 17.68 48.63
C ARG A 21 8.05 18.75 47.53
N PHE A 22 8.89 19.76 47.72
CA PHE A 22 9.10 20.78 46.68
C PHE A 22 9.82 20.21 45.46
N LEU A 23 10.79 19.31 45.65
CA LEU A 23 11.48 18.63 44.55
C LEU A 23 10.52 17.75 43.76
N LEU A 24 9.68 16.96 44.42
CA LEU A 24 8.66 16.14 43.77
C LEU A 24 7.62 17.00 43.02
N LEU A 25 7.19 18.11 43.60
CA LEU A 25 6.27 19.03 42.93
C LEU A 25 6.92 19.68 41.70
N GLY A 26 8.18 20.10 41.83
CA GLY A 26 8.98 20.64 40.74
C GLY A 26 9.17 19.62 39.62
N LEU A 27 9.46 18.36 39.95
CA LEU A 27 9.59 17.27 39.00
C LEU A 27 8.26 16.96 38.30
N LEU A 28 7.15 16.90 39.05
CA LEU A 28 5.82 16.67 38.50
C LEU A 28 5.41 17.80 37.55
N ILE A 29 5.76 19.04 37.85
CA ILE A 29 5.53 20.17 36.94
C ILE A 29 6.44 20.06 35.72
N PHE A 30 7.74 19.80 35.92
CA PHE A 30 8.73 19.75 34.86
C PHE A 30 8.51 18.60 33.87
N VAL A 31 7.98 17.46 34.32
CA VAL A 31 7.68 16.30 33.47
C VAL A 31 6.21 16.25 33.06
N GLY A 32 5.30 16.57 33.98
CA GLY A 32 3.86 16.50 33.76
C GLY A 32 3.36 17.55 32.77
N LEU A 33 3.85 18.79 32.84
CA LEU A 33 3.42 19.83 31.89
C LEU A 33 3.83 19.52 30.45
N PRO A 34 5.08 19.10 30.14
CA PRO A 34 5.43 18.70 28.78
C PRO A 34 4.64 17.51 28.26
N LEU A 35 4.40 16.47 29.08
CA LEU A 35 3.61 15.31 28.67
C LEU A 35 2.15 15.68 28.41
N LEU A 36 1.56 16.53 29.27
CA LEU A 36 0.20 17.02 29.08
C LEU A 36 0.11 17.88 27.81
N SER A 37 1.06 18.80 27.63
CA SER A 37 1.16 19.64 26.43
C SER A 37 1.26 18.78 25.17
N TRP A 38 2.17 17.81 25.15
CA TRP A 38 2.33 16.86 24.04
C TRP A 38 1.03 16.11 23.73
N GLY A 39 0.35 15.60 24.77
CA GLY A 39 -0.94 14.92 24.61
C GLY A 39 -2.02 15.83 24.02
N THR A 40 -2.14 17.06 24.52
CA THR A 40 -3.12 18.03 24.02
C THR A 40 -2.86 18.43 22.57
N VAL A 41 -1.59 18.70 22.21
CA VAL A 41 -1.20 19.02 20.83
C VAL A 41 -1.54 17.86 19.90
N GLY A 42 -1.23 16.62 20.29
CA GLY A 42 -1.55 15.43 19.50
C GLY A 42 -3.06 15.25 19.27
N LEU A 43 -3.89 15.51 20.29
CA LEU A 43 -5.34 15.45 20.15
C LEU A 43 -5.89 16.55 19.24
N VAL A 44 -5.39 17.78 19.37
CA VAL A 44 -5.79 18.91 18.52
C VAL A 44 -5.44 18.65 17.05
N LEU A 45 -4.22 18.18 16.77
CA LEU A 45 -3.80 17.85 15.41
C LEU A 45 -4.65 16.72 14.80
N ARG A 46 -4.97 15.67 15.58
CA ARG A 46 -5.86 14.60 15.13
C ARG A 46 -7.26 15.12 14.79
N TYR A 47 -7.82 15.96 15.67
CA TYR A 47 -9.14 16.54 15.45
C TYR A 47 -9.17 17.47 14.23
N GLN A 48 -8.15 18.32 14.06
CA GLN A 48 -8.02 19.17 12.88
C GLN A 48 -7.92 18.34 11.60
N GLY A 49 -7.05 17.33 11.57
CA GLY A 49 -6.91 16.44 10.41
C GLY A 49 -8.20 15.67 10.09
N GLN A 50 -8.93 15.21 11.11
CA GLN A 50 -10.24 14.59 10.90
C GLN A 50 -11.26 15.57 10.32
N ARG A 51 -11.31 16.82 10.81
CA ARG A 51 -12.22 17.84 10.27
C ARG A 51 -11.88 18.19 8.82
N GLU A 52 -10.60 18.35 8.52
CA GLU A 52 -10.13 18.64 7.16
C GLU A 52 -10.47 17.49 6.21
N LEU A 53 -10.18 16.25 6.60
CA LEU A 53 -10.56 15.06 5.84
C LEU A 53 -12.07 15.02 5.58
N GLN A 54 -12.89 15.24 6.60
CA GLN A 54 -14.35 15.25 6.46
C GLN A 54 -14.84 16.38 5.54
N SER A 55 -14.21 17.56 5.59
CA SER A 55 -14.56 18.65 4.67
C SER A 55 -14.20 18.32 3.22
N VAL A 56 -13.04 17.71 2.98
CA VAL A 56 -12.62 17.29 1.64
C VAL A 56 -13.53 16.19 1.11
N LEU A 57 -13.91 15.22 1.94
CA LEU A 57 -14.87 14.17 1.56
C LEU A 57 -16.24 14.76 1.21
N ALA A 58 -16.74 15.73 1.99
CA ALA A 58 -18.01 16.39 1.69
C ALA A 58 -17.96 17.20 0.38
N GLU A 59 -16.84 17.90 0.13
CA GLU A 59 -16.62 18.62 -1.13
C GLU A 59 -16.55 17.66 -2.32
N LEU A 60 -15.87 16.52 -2.16
CA LEU A 60 -15.73 15.49 -3.19
C LEU A 60 -17.09 14.86 -3.52
N GLU A 61 -17.88 14.54 -2.49
CA GLU A 61 -19.25 14.01 -2.65
C GLU A 61 -20.17 14.99 -3.39
N GLN A 62 -20.02 16.30 -3.14
CA GLN A 62 -20.79 17.32 -3.83
C GLN A 62 -20.37 17.47 -5.30
N LYS A 63 -19.06 17.36 -5.59
CA LYS A 63 -18.51 17.55 -6.94
C LYS A 63 -18.67 16.32 -7.84
N ASP A 64 -18.51 15.13 -7.28
CA ASP A 64 -18.56 13.87 -8.00
C ASP A 64 -19.19 12.77 -7.13
N PRO A 65 -20.52 12.69 -7.01
CA PRO A 65 -21.18 11.72 -6.13
C PRO A 65 -20.92 10.25 -6.47
N ALA A 66 -20.30 9.97 -7.63
CA ALA A 66 -19.91 8.63 -8.05
C ALA A 66 -18.42 8.32 -7.78
N TRP A 67 -17.71 9.16 -7.03
CA TRP A 67 -16.29 9.00 -6.72
C TRP A 67 -15.97 7.76 -5.86
N THR A 68 -16.95 7.28 -5.10
CA THR A 68 -16.83 6.08 -4.27
C THR A 68 -16.51 4.88 -5.16
N TRP A 69 -15.78 3.90 -4.62
CA TRP A 69 -15.42 2.71 -5.39
C TRP A 69 -16.65 1.99 -5.94
N GLU A 70 -17.70 1.89 -5.13
CA GLU A 70 -19.00 1.32 -5.49
C GLU A 70 -19.68 2.12 -6.60
N GLY A 71 -19.64 3.46 -6.51
CA GLY A 71 -20.15 4.36 -7.55
C GLY A 71 -19.38 4.20 -8.86
N LEU A 72 -18.06 4.17 -8.81
CA LEU A 72 -17.19 3.94 -9.96
C LEU A 72 -17.44 2.58 -10.61
N GLN A 73 -17.69 1.53 -9.83
CA GLN A 73 -18.04 0.22 -10.36
C GLN A 73 -19.44 0.18 -10.97
N ALA A 74 -20.43 0.76 -10.30
CA ALA A 74 -21.80 0.83 -10.80
C ALA A 74 -21.90 1.63 -12.11
N GLY A 75 -21.07 2.66 -12.28
CA GLY A 75 -20.98 3.44 -13.51
C GLY A 75 -20.25 2.74 -14.66
N ARG A 76 -19.52 1.63 -14.43
CA ARG A 76 -18.83 0.92 -15.51
C ARG A 76 -19.84 0.19 -16.39
N PRO A 77 -19.74 0.34 -17.72
CA PRO A 77 -20.60 -0.42 -18.63
C PRO A 77 -20.32 -1.91 -18.48
N ALA A 78 -21.39 -2.69 -18.31
CA ALA A 78 -21.29 -4.15 -18.31
C ALA A 78 -20.74 -4.62 -19.66
N VAL A 79 -19.66 -5.41 -19.60
CA VAL A 79 -19.06 -6.04 -20.79
C VAL A 79 -19.59 -7.47 -20.86
N PRO A 80 -20.27 -7.85 -21.95
CA PRO A 80 -20.68 -9.24 -22.14
C PRO A 80 -19.48 -10.19 -22.06
N PRO A 81 -19.62 -11.40 -21.50
CA PRO A 81 -18.51 -12.37 -21.39
C PRO A 81 -17.83 -12.61 -22.75
N GLU A 82 -18.60 -12.66 -23.84
CA GLU A 82 -18.08 -12.89 -25.19
C GLU A 82 -17.26 -11.70 -25.74
N GLN A 83 -17.33 -10.54 -25.10
CA GLN A 83 -16.57 -9.34 -25.46
C GLN A 83 -15.49 -8.99 -24.42
N ASN A 84 -15.41 -9.74 -23.32
CA ASN A 84 -14.51 -9.43 -22.22
C ASN A 84 -13.11 -9.99 -22.49
N VAL A 85 -12.19 -9.10 -22.89
CA VAL A 85 -10.79 -9.48 -23.13
C VAL A 85 -10.12 -10.07 -21.88
N MET A 86 -10.55 -9.69 -20.68
CA MET A 86 -9.92 -10.16 -19.44
C MET A 86 -10.12 -11.65 -19.22
N GLU A 87 -11.30 -12.18 -19.54
CA GLU A 87 -11.56 -13.63 -19.47
C GLU A 87 -10.73 -14.40 -20.48
N LEU A 88 -10.51 -13.81 -21.66
CA LEU A 88 -9.66 -14.42 -22.69
C LEU A 88 -8.20 -14.43 -22.25
N VAL A 89 -7.70 -13.31 -21.68
CA VAL A 89 -6.34 -13.20 -21.15
C VAL A 89 -6.10 -14.21 -20.03
N GLN A 90 -7.06 -14.39 -19.11
CA GLN A 90 -6.95 -15.40 -18.05
C GLN A 90 -6.89 -16.82 -18.61
N ARG A 91 -7.73 -17.15 -19.61
CA ARG A 91 -7.69 -18.46 -20.29
C ARG A 91 -6.36 -18.70 -21.00
N ILE A 92 -5.85 -17.71 -21.74
CA ILE A 92 -4.51 -17.80 -22.37
C ILE A 92 -3.45 -18.00 -21.29
N GLY A 93 -3.49 -17.21 -20.22
CA GLY A 93 -2.57 -17.33 -19.08
C GLY A 93 -2.56 -18.73 -18.49
N GLN A 94 -3.72 -19.34 -18.27
CA GLN A 94 -3.83 -20.72 -17.77
C GLN A 94 -3.32 -21.78 -18.75
N GLN A 95 -3.47 -21.55 -20.06
CA GLN A 95 -2.99 -22.47 -21.10
C GLN A 95 -1.46 -22.43 -21.23
N VAL A 96 -0.88 -21.23 -21.22
CA VAL A 96 0.57 -21.02 -21.35
C VAL A 96 1.28 -21.30 -20.01
N TYR A 97 0.64 -20.96 -18.88
CA TYR A 97 1.18 -21.06 -17.52
C TYR A 97 0.19 -21.81 -16.60
N PRO A 98 0.02 -23.13 -16.75
CA PRO A 98 -0.85 -23.89 -15.87
C PRO A 98 -0.33 -23.86 -14.42
N PHE A 99 -1.26 -23.74 -13.49
CA PHE A 99 -0.98 -23.64 -12.05
C PHE A 99 -0.09 -24.80 -11.56
N GLY A 100 0.88 -24.48 -10.70
CA GLY A 100 1.80 -25.47 -10.10
C GLY A 100 2.98 -25.89 -10.97
N LYS A 101 3.12 -25.38 -12.19
CA LYS A 101 4.35 -25.52 -12.98
C LYS A 101 5.28 -24.32 -12.73
N PRO A 102 6.61 -24.52 -12.70
CA PRO A 102 7.54 -23.39 -12.66
C PRO A 102 7.27 -22.50 -13.87
N GLN A 103 7.15 -21.19 -13.64
CA GLN A 103 7.01 -20.26 -14.75
C GLN A 103 8.25 -20.42 -15.64
N PRO A 104 8.10 -20.66 -16.96
CA PRO A 104 9.22 -20.62 -17.86
C PRO A 104 9.89 -19.27 -17.66
N ILE A 105 11.18 -19.34 -17.33
CA ILE A 105 12.03 -18.17 -17.27
C ILE A 105 12.02 -17.66 -18.70
N TRP A 106 11.25 -16.59 -18.95
CA TRP A 106 11.33 -15.87 -20.21
C TRP A 106 12.81 -15.63 -20.47
N ASP A 107 13.26 -15.69 -21.72
CA ASP A 107 14.67 -15.42 -22.04
C ASP A 107 15.04 -13.93 -21.78
N SER A 108 14.16 -13.20 -21.08
CA SER A 108 14.38 -11.99 -20.30
C SER A 108 15.63 -11.96 -19.39
N GLN A 109 16.38 -13.06 -19.26
CA GLN A 109 17.73 -13.04 -18.72
C GLN A 109 18.80 -12.65 -19.76
N HIS A 110 18.43 -12.45 -21.02
CA HIS A 110 19.32 -11.88 -22.02
C HIS A 110 19.78 -10.50 -21.54
N PRO A 111 21.09 -10.25 -21.37
CA PRO A 111 21.59 -9.01 -20.75
C PRO A 111 21.08 -7.75 -21.46
N GLU A 112 21.00 -7.80 -22.79
CA GLU A 112 20.49 -6.69 -23.63
C GLU A 112 19.00 -6.40 -23.38
N TRP A 113 18.21 -7.42 -23.01
CA TRP A 113 16.79 -7.27 -22.74
C TRP A 113 16.56 -6.55 -21.41
N GLN A 114 17.33 -6.90 -20.37
CA GLN A 114 17.24 -6.24 -19.06
C GLN A 114 17.68 -4.78 -19.12
N ASP A 115 18.77 -4.51 -19.84
CA ASP A 115 19.28 -3.15 -20.02
C ASP A 115 18.29 -2.28 -20.81
N TYR A 116 17.67 -2.85 -21.86
CA TYR A 116 16.62 -2.15 -22.61
C TYR A 116 15.42 -1.81 -21.72
N PHE A 117 14.81 -2.79 -21.03
CA PHE A 117 13.61 -2.53 -20.21
C PHE A 117 13.85 -1.55 -19.06
N SER A 118 15.06 -1.52 -18.51
CA SER A 118 15.41 -0.59 -17.43
C SER A 118 15.48 0.87 -17.90
N ASN A 119 15.74 1.10 -19.19
CA ASN A 119 16.05 2.41 -19.74
C ASN A 119 15.01 2.94 -20.76
N VAL A 120 13.98 2.15 -21.10
CA VAL A 120 12.98 2.54 -22.10
C VAL A 120 11.99 3.57 -21.52
N PRO A 121 11.86 4.76 -22.14
CA PRO A 121 10.82 5.70 -21.78
C PRO A 121 9.41 5.11 -21.99
N PRO A 122 8.41 5.52 -21.20
CA PRO A 122 7.02 5.13 -21.43
C PRO A 122 6.58 5.41 -22.88
N ASN A 123 5.72 4.56 -23.43
CA ASN A 123 5.14 4.69 -24.78
C ASN A 123 6.14 4.69 -25.95
N HIS A 124 7.34 4.13 -25.78
CA HIS A 124 8.30 4.00 -26.88
C HIS A 124 8.04 2.75 -27.75
N ARG A 125 8.36 2.85 -29.05
CA ARG A 125 8.30 1.70 -29.96
C ARG A 125 9.42 0.72 -29.60
N TRP A 126 9.10 -0.57 -29.55
CA TRP A 126 10.09 -1.60 -29.25
C TRP A 126 11.19 -1.67 -30.32
N ILE A 127 12.44 -1.85 -29.89
CA ILE A 127 13.57 -2.05 -30.80
C ILE A 127 13.46 -3.42 -31.51
N PRO A 128 14.03 -3.57 -32.72
CA PRO A 128 13.89 -4.82 -33.49
C PRO A 128 14.39 -6.08 -32.76
N SER A 129 15.50 -5.99 -32.01
CA SER A 129 16.02 -7.12 -31.22
C SER A 129 15.04 -7.55 -30.13
N ALA A 130 14.40 -6.60 -29.47
CA ALA A 130 13.37 -6.89 -28.48
C ALA A 130 12.16 -7.59 -29.12
N VAL A 131 11.71 -7.09 -30.28
CA VAL A 131 10.62 -7.75 -31.02
C VAL A 131 10.98 -9.20 -31.39
N GLN A 132 12.24 -9.47 -31.75
CA GLN A 132 12.70 -10.83 -32.08
C GLN A 132 12.66 -11.78 -30.88
N VAL A 133 13.09 -11.33 -29.70
CA VAL A 133 13.03 -12.14 -28.46
C VAL A 133 11.59 -12.55 -28.13
N VAL A 134 10.65 -11.60 -28.18
CA VAL A 134 9.24 -11.93 -27.92
C VAL A 134 8.67 -12.84 -29.00
N GLN A 135 9.07 -12.64 -30.27
CA GLN A 135 8.64 -13.52 -31.35
C GLN A 135 9.15 -14.95 -31.19
N SER A 136 10.42 -15.14 -30.79
CA SER A 136 10.98 -16.47 -30.57
C SER A 136 10.34 -17.17 -29.37
N ASP A 137 10.03 -16.44 -28.30
CA ASP A 137 9.29 -16.98 -27.15
C ASP A 137 7.85 -17.36 -27.51
N LEU A 138 7.14 -16.51 -28.27
CA LEU A 138 5.79 -16.82 -28.73
C LEU A 138 5.75 -18.02 -29.68
N GLN A 139 6.80 -18.26 -30.48
CA GLN A 139 6.90 -19.43 -31.33
C GLN A 139 7.00 -20.75 -30.55
N LYS A 140 7.39 -20.71 -29.27
CA LYS A 140 7.39 -21.89 -28.37
C LYS A 140 5.96 -22.34 -28.00
N HIS A 141 4.96 -21.48 -28.24
CA HIS A 141 3.55 -21.72 -27.91
C HIS A 141 2.63 -21.49 -29.12
N PRO A 142 2.77 -22.29 -30.20
CA PRO A 142 2.01 -22.10 -31.43
C PRO A 142 0.49 -22.21 -31.22
N GLU A 143 0.04 -22.95 -30.22
CA GLU A 143 -1.37 -23.08 -29.81
C GLU A 143 -1.96 -21.78 -29.24
N ALA A 144 -1.14 -20.95 -28.58
CA ALA A 144 -1.58 -19.70 -27.97
C ALA A 144 -1.62 -18.54 -28.97
N LEU A 145 -0.85 -18.61 -30.06
CA LEU A 145 -0.74 -17.54 -31.06
C LEU A 145 -2.07 -17.12 -31.72
N PRO A 146 -2.95 -18.03 -32.17
CA PRO A 146 -4.25 -17.64 -32.72
C PRO A 146 -5.09 -16.88 -31.70
N VAL A 147 -5.09 -17.33 -30.45
CA VAL A 147 -5.86 -16.74 -29.35
C VAL A 147 -5.31 -15.35 -29.00
N ALA A 148 -3.99 -15.21 -28.87
CA ALA A 148 -3.33 -13.93 -28.64
C ALA A 148 -3.60 -12.92 -29.77
N ARG A 149 -3.55 -13.36 -31.03
CA ARG A 149 -3.89 -12.52 -32.20
C ARG A 149 -5.36 -12.12 -32.21
N SER A 150 -6.24 -12.93 -31.62
CA SER A 150 -7.66 -12.62 -31.52
C SER A 150 -7.96 -11.51 -30.52
N LEU A 151 -7.06 -11.20 -29.58
CA LEU A 151 -7.25 -10.14 -28.56
C LEU A 151 -7.59 -8.78 -29.17
N LYS A 152 -7.06 -8.46 -30.37
CA LYS A 152 -7.40 -7.22 -31.09
C LYS A 152 -8.89 -7.09 -31.42
N ASN A 153 -9.62 -8.20 -31.47
CA ASN A 153 -11.06 -8.25 -31.75
C ASN A 153 -11.91 -8.01 -30.48
N TYR A 154 -11.28 -7.90 -29.30
CA TYR A 154 -11.93 -7.65 -28.01
C TYR A 154 -11.52 -6.26 -27.50
N PRO A 155 -12.17 -5.18 -27.99
CA PRO A 155 -11.79 -3.81 -27.66
C PRO A 155 -12.12 -3.42 -26.20
N ARG A 156 -12.78 -4.29 -25.45
CA ARG A 156 -13.27 -4.03 -24.10
C ARG A 156 -12.78 -5.10 -23.14
N GLY A 157 -12.56 -4.69 -21.90
CA GLY A 157 -12.19 -5.56 -20.80
C GLY A 157 -12.80 -5.07 -19.52
N SER A 158 -13.32 -5.99 -18.72
CA SER A 158 -13.75 -5.68 -17.36
C SER A 158 -13.30 -6.80 -16.44
N VAL A 159 -12.80 -6.40 -15.28
CA VAL A 159 -12.55 -7.29 -14.15
C VAL A 159 -13.21 -6.66 -12.94
N ASN A 160 -13.97 -7.47 -12.21
CA ASN A 160 -14.51 -7.02 -10.95
C ASN A 160 -13.40 -7.10 -9.90
N ILE A 161 -13.13 -5.98 -9.23
CA ILE A 161 -12.12 -5.90 -8.18
C ILE A 161 -12.85 -5.66 -6.87
N THR A 162 -12.78 -6.63 -5.97
CA THR A 162 -13.33 -6.47 -4.61
C THR A 162 -12.26 -5.82 -3.74
N LEU A 163 -12.48 -4.57 -3.32
CA LEU A 163 -11.57 -3.92 -2.37
C LEU A 163 -11.75 -4.52 -0.97
N GLU A 164 -10.63 -4.78 -0.30
CA GLU A 164 -10.62 -5.07 1.13
C GLU A 164 -10.73 -3.77 1.94
N THR A 165 -11.14 -3.88 3.20
CA THR A 165 -11.15 -2.73 4.13
C THR A 165 -9.79 -2.05 4.22
N ASN A 166 -8.71 -2.83 4.12
CA ASN A 166 -7.37 -2.30 3.92
C ASN A 166 -7.05 -2.30 2.41
N PRO A 167 -6.99 -1.14 1.75
CA PRO A 167 -6.71 -1.07 0.32
C PRO A 167 -5.30 -1.61 -0.01
N LEU A 168 -4.35 -1.55 0.93
CA LEU A 168 -3.00 -2.10 0.75
C LEU A 168 -2.97 -3.63 0.87
N ALA A 169 -3.99 -4.24 1.47
CA ALA A 169 -4.13 -5.69 1.56
C ALA A 169 -4.95 -6.26 0.40
N THR A 170 -5.62 -5.40 -0.39
CA THR A 170 -6.49 -5.83 -1.50
C THR A 170 -5.71 -6.70 -2.47
N ARG A 171 -6.10 -7.96 -2.56
CA ARG A 171 -5.51 -8.90 -3.50
C ARG A 171 -6.15 -8.72 -4.87
N LEU A 172 -5.33 -8.41 -5.86
CA LEU A 172 -5.74 -8.49 -7.25
C LEU A 172 -5.68 -9.96 -7.66
N GLU A 173 -6.81 -10.66 -7.67
CA GLU A 173 -6.86 -12.10 -8.00
C GLU A 173 -6.25 -12.41 -9.38
N PHE A 174 -6.38 -11.48 -10.33
CA PHE A 174 -5.74 -11.61 -11.64
C PHE A 174 -4.23 -11.40 -11.62
N ALA A 175 -3.67 -10.73 -10.61
CA ALA A 175 -2.23 -10.51 -10.48
C ALA A 175 -1.48 -11.77 -10.04
N HIS A 176 -2.15 -12.76 -9.41
CA HIS A 176 -1.54 -14.06 -9.10
C HIS A 176 -1.07 -14.81 -10.36
N TYR A 177 -1.66 -14.54 -11.54
CA TYR A 177 -1.20 -15.13 -12.79
C TYR A 177 0.12 -14.53 -13.31
N TRP A 178 0.44 -13.29 -12.92
CA TRP A 178 1.56 -12.52 -13.49
C TRP A 178 2.69 -12.25 -12.49
N GLY A 179 2.39 -12.27 -11.19
CA GLY A 179 3.36 -12.08 -10.12
C GLY A 179 3.99 -13.40 -9.70
N GLY A 180 4.94 -13.91 -10.48
CA GLY A 180 5.83 -14.98 -10.04
C GLY A 180 6.91 -14.50 -9.07
N VAL A 181 6.56 -13.86 -7.94
CA VAL A 181 7.49 -13.39 -6.88
C VAL A 181 6.65 -13.17 -5.59
N ARG A 182 6.81 -13.86 -4.45
CA ARG A 182 7.80 -14.80 -3.91
C ARG A 182 7.11 -15.96 -3.19
#